data_AF-A0A7L1VAP6-F1
#
_entry.id   AF-A0A7L1VAP6-F1
#
_cell.length_a   1.000
_cell.length_b   1.000
_cell.length_c   1.000
_cell.angle_alpha   90.00
_cell.angle_beta   90.00
_cell.angle_gamma   90.00
#
_symmetry.space_group_name_H-M   'P 1'
#
loop_
_entity.id
_entity.type
_entity.pdbx_description
1 polymer ?
#
loop_
_entity_poly.entity_id
_entity_poly.type
_entity_poly.pdbx_seq_one_letter_code
_entity_poly.pdbx_strand_id
1 'polypeptide(L)'
;RFTDAEAVVMGDVTYGACCVDDYTARALGADFLVHYGHSCLIPIDSTQGLKMLYVFVDIKIDASHFLETIRFNFAAGTSLALVSTIQFVSTVQAVSQELRPQYKVCVPQCKPLSPGEILGCTSPRLAQDTDAIVYLGDGRFHLESIMIANPGIPAYRYDPYSKVFSQEHYSHERMHRARQDAIRTATSARCWGLILGTLGRQGSPSILQHLELRLRALGRPYVRVLLSEIFPSKLKLFPEVDVWVQVACPRLSIDWGEAFSKPLLTPYEAAVALQDIEWQQPY
;
A
#
# COMPACT_ATOMS: atom_id res chain seq x y z
N ARG A 1 19.67 -33.87 -6.14
CA ARG A 1 18.33 -33.26 -6.30
C ARG A 1 17.59 -33.42 -4.99
N PHE A 2 16.97 -32.34 -4.47
CA PHE A 2 16.22 -32.40 -3.20
C PHE A 2 14.75 -32.81 -3.39
N THR A 3 14.27 -32.82 -4.64
CA THR A 3 12.91 -33.20 -5.06
C THR A 3 12.93 -33.53 -6.56
N ASP A 4 11.94 -34.29 -7.02
CA ASP A 4 11.67 -34.59 -8.43
C ASP A 4 10.75 -33.55 -9.10
N ALA A 5 10.35 -32.50 -8.36
CA ALA A 5 9.53 -31.42 -8.89
C ALA A 5 10.26 -30.63 -10.00
N GLU A 6 9.50 -30.28 -11.03
CA GLU A 6 9.91 -29.27 -12.01
C GLU A 6 9.64 -27.87 -11.44
N ALA A 7 10.63 -26.99 -11.53
CA ALA A 7 10.53 -25.63 -10.99
C ALA A 7 10.55 -24.61 -12.12
N VAL A 8 9.59 -23.69 -12.08
CA VAL A 8 9.51 -22.54 -12.98
C VAL A 8 9.62 -21.27 -12.13
N VAL A 9 10.52 -20.37 -12.53
CA VAL A 9 10.62 -19.03 -11.94
C VAL A 9 9.74 -18.09 -12.73
N MET A 10 8.73 -17.51 -12.08
CA MET A 10 7.89 -16.48 -12.69
C MET A 10 8.69 -15.18 -12.74
N GLY A 11 8.97 -14.70 -13.95
CA GLY A 11 9.84 -13.53 -14.19
C GLY A 11 9.13 -12.18 -14.13
N ASP A 12 7.81 -12.17 -13.95
CA ASP A 12 7.03 -10.94 -13.81
C ASP A 12 7.27 -10.27 -12.46
N VAL A 13 7.00 -8.96 -12.42
CA VAL A 13 7.21 -8.14 -11.23
C VAL A 13 6.31 -8.58 -10.07
N THR A 14 6.86 -8.60 -8.85
CA THR A 14 6.10 -8.81 -7.61
C THR A 14 6.42 -7.68 -6.65
N TYR A 15 5.50 -6.72 -6.50
CA TYR A 15 5.68 -5.58 -5.60
C TYR A 15 5.31 -5.87 -4.14
N GLY A 16 4.49 -6.89 -3.88
CA GLY A 16 3.89 -7.07 -2.57
C GLY A 16 3.06 -8.35 -2.44
N ALA A 17 2.50 -8.54 -1.25
CA ALA A 17 1.57 -9.64 -0.95
C ALA A 17 0.28 -9.62 -1.80
N CYS A 18 -0.05 -8.49 -2.43
CA CYS A 18 -1.19 -8.38 -3.35
C CYS A 18 -0.88 -8.86 -4.77
N CYS A 19 0.39 -9.08 -5.11
CA CYS A 19 0.84 -9.43 -6.47
C CYS A 19 1.10 -10.94 -6.63
N VAL A 20 0.42 -11.77 -5.85
CA VAL A 20 0.57 -13.22 -5.95
C VAL A 20 0.08 -13.68 -7.32
N ASP A 21 0.92 -14.39 -8.06
CA ASP A 21 0.66 -14.78 -9.44
C ASP A 21 0.03 -16.18 -9.54
N ASP A 22 -1.07 -16.37 -8.82
CA ASP A 22 -1.78 -17.64 -8.78
C ASP A 22 -2.53 -17.94 -10.08
N TYR A 23 -2.88 -16.91 -10.85
CA TYR A 23 -3.52 -17.07 -12.16
C TYR A 23 -2.56 -17.66 -13.19
N THR A 24 -1.34 -17.14 -13.31
CA THR A 24 -0.35 -17.68 -14.25
C THR A 24 0.11 -19.07 -13.82
N ALA A 25 0.37 -19.27 -12.53
CA ALA A 25 0.73 -20.59 -11.99
C ALA A 25 -0.31 -21.65 -12.38
N ARG A 26 -1.61 -21.35 -12.25
CA ARG A 26 -2.69 -22.26 -12.68
C ARG A 26 -2.74 -22.44 -14.19
N ALA A 27 -2.56 -21.39 -14.98
CA ALA A 27 -2.56 -21.48 -16.43
C ALA A 27 -1.41 -22.35 -16.95
N LEU A 28 -0.28 -22.38 -16.25
CA LEU A 28 0.85 -23.27 -16.52
C LEU A 28 0.64 -24.72 -16.03
N GLY A 29 -0.46 -25.00 -15.33
CA GLY A 29 -0.71 -26.32 -14.73
C GLY A 29 0.18 -26.62 -13.52
N ALA A 30 0.69 -25.60 -12.83
CA ALA A 30 1.48 -25.80 -11.62
C ALA A 30 0.62 -26.36 -10.48
N ASP A 31 1.15 -27.33 -9.75
CA ASP A 31 0.50 -27.90 -8.57
C ASP A 31 0.67 -27.04 -7.31
N PHE A 32 1.70 -26.19 -7.30
CA PHE A 32 2.17 -25.48 -6.12
C PHE A 32 2.86 -24.15 -6.46
N LEU A 33 2.58 -23.11 -5.67
CA LEU A 33 3.22 -21.80 -5.80
C LEU A 33 3.95 -21.41 -4.51
N VAL A 34 5.20 -20.96 -4.63
CA VAL A 34 5.99 -20.43 -3.52
C VAL A 34 6.11 -18.92 -3.66
N HIS A 35 5.61 -18.16 -2.67
CA HIS A 35 5.64 -16.71 -2.64
C HIS A 35 6.58 -16.21 -1.55
N TYR A 36 7.67 -15.54 -1.92
CA TYR A 36 8.69 -15.10 -0.98
C TYR A 36 8.47 -13.65 -0.49
N GLY A 37 8.93 -13.39 0.73
CA GLY A 37 9.22 -12.04 1.24
C GLY A 37 8.03 -11.26 1.79
N HIS A 38 6.80 -11.73 1.60
CA HIS A 38 5.59 -10.99 1.96
C HIS A 38 4.65 -11.78 2.88
N SER A 39 3.85 -11.06 3.67
CA SER A 39 2.80 -11.63 4.52
C SER A 39 1.70 -12.32 3.70
N CYS A 40 0.96 -13.25 4.33
CA CYS A 40 -0.19 -13.93 3.72
C CYS A 40 -1.40 -13.00 3.60
N LEU A 41 -1.35 -12.00 2.72
CA LEU A 41 -2.47 -11.09 2.52
C LEU A 41 -3.64 -11.77 1.79
N ILE A 42 -3.36 -12.65 0.83
CA ILE A 42 -4.38 -13.34 0.04
C ILE A 42 -4.69 -14.68 0.72
N PRO A 43 -5.95 -14.92 1.13
CA PRO A 43 -6.33 -16.20 1.70
C PRO A 43 -6.10 -17.33 0.69
N ILE A 44 -5.51 -18.44 1.16
CA ILE A 44 -5.22 -19.61 0.30
C ILE A 44 -6.50 -20.16 -0.33
N ASP A 45 -7.65 -20.10 0.35
CA ASP A 45 -8.93 -20.54 -0.22
C ASP A 45 -9.38 -19.71 -1.44
N SER A 46 -8.80 -18.52 -1.65
CA SER A 46 -9.08 -17.67 -2.81
C SER A 46 -8.31 -18.07 -4.07
N THR A 47 -7.34 -18.99 -3.99
CA THR A 47 -6.46 -19.39 -5.11
C THR A 47 -7.04 -20.51 -5.98
N GLN A 48 -8.34 -20.82 -5.82
CA GLN A 48 -9.08 -21.81 -6.64
C GLN A 48 -8.38 -23.18 -6.73
N GLY A 49 -7.89 -23.68 -5.59
CA GLY A 49 -7.29 -25.02 -5.48
C GLY A 49 -5.78 -25.07 -5.69
N LEU A 50 -5.14 -23.96 -6.11
CA LEU A 50 -3.68 -23.89 -6.18
C LEU A 50 -3.09 -23.82 -4.77
N LYS A 51 -2.32 -24.83 -4.40
CA LYS A 51 -1.61 -24.84 -3.11
C LYS A 51 -0.51 -23.78 -3.12
N MET A 52 -0.36 -23.09 -2.00
CA MET A 52 0.58 -21.98 -1.90
C MET A 52 1.35 -22.00 -0.59
N LEU A 53 2.65 -21.74 -0.67
CA LEU A 53 3.52 -21.52 0.48
C LEU A 53 4.04 -20.09 0.46
N TYR A 54 3.72 -19.36 1.52
CA TYR A 54 4.36 -18.09 1.81
C TYR A 54 5.64 -18.34 2.59
N VAL A 55 6.76 -17.84 2.07
CA VAL A 55 8.05 -17.89 2.75
C VAL A 55 8.33 -16.50 3.31
N PHE A 56 8.05 -16.33 4.60
CA PHE A 56 8.36 -15.11 5.33
C PHE A 56 9.86 -14.96 5.51
N VAL A 57 10.33 -13.72 5.37
CA VAL A 57 11.72 -13.36 5.62
C VAL A 57 11.74 -12.56 6.91
N ASP A 58 12.40 -13.06 7.94
CA ASP A 58 12.59 -12.37 9.22
C ASP A 58 14.04 -11.87 9.29
N ILE A 59 14.23 -10.56 9.19
CA ILE A 59 15.55 -9.94 9.14
C ILE A 59 16.00 -9.61 10.56
N LYS A 60 17.12 -10.21 10.96
CA LYS A 60 17.75 -9.94 12.26
C LYS A 60 18.53 -8.63 12.22
N ILE A 61 18.29 -7.79 13.22
CA ILE A 61 18.90 -6.47 13.38
C ILE A 61 19.38 -6.28 14.82
N ASP A 62 20.17 -5.23 15.05
CA ASP A 62 20.66 -4.86 16.39
C ASP A 62 19.52 -4.23 17.22
N ALA A 63 18.69 -5.08 17.83
CA ALA A 63 17.52 -4.67 18.60
C ALA A 63 17.91 -3.82 19.82
N SER A 64 19.07 -4.08 20.43
CA SER A 64 19.58 -3.29 21.54
C SER A 64 19.85 -1.85 21.14
N HIS A 65 20.51 -1.63 19.99
CA HIS A 65 20.71 -0.29 19.48
C HIS A 65 19.38 0.43 19.19
N PHE A 66 18.40 -0.26 18.59
CA PHE A 66 17.10 0.33 18.32
C PHE A 66 16.37 0.74 19.63
N LEU A 67 16.38 -0.14 20.63
CA LEU A 67 15.82 0.12 21.95
C LEU A 67 16.46 1.34 22.64
N GLU A 68 17.79 1.40 22.68
CA GLU A 68 18.51 2.53 23.28
C GLU A 68 18.33 3.83 22.49
N THR A 69 18.17 3.75 21.17
CA THR A 69 17.84 4.90 20.33
C THR A 69 16.49 5.50 20.72
N ILE A 70 15.47 4.67 20.94
CA ILE A 70 14.16 5.15 21.41
C ILE A 70 14.32 5.79 22.81
N ARG A 71 15.04 5.12 23.72
CA ARG A 71 15.25 5.62 25.08
C ARG A 71 15.97 6.95 25.14
N PHE A 72 16.93 7.16 24.24
CA PHE A 72 17.68 8.41 24.15
C PHE A 72 16.83 9.57 23.63
N ASN A 73 15.93 9.32 22.67
CA ASN A 73 15.22 10.39 21.95
C ASN A 73 13.84 10.73 22.55
N PHE A 74 13.23 9.85 23.36
CA PHE A 74 11.91 10.07 23.94
C PHE A 74 11.93 9.99 25.46
N ALA A 75 11.26 10.95 26.10
CA ALA A 75 11.08 10.96 27.55
C ALA A 75 10.23 9.78 28.02
N ALA A 76 10.47 9.31 29.25
CA ALA A 76 9.61 8.30 29.86
C ALA A 76 8.16 8.80 29.94
N GLY A 77 7.20 7.91 29.72
CA GLY A 77 5.77 8.19 29.68
C GLY A 77 5.23 8.55 28.29
N THR A 78 6.09 8.84 27.30
CA THR A 78 5.67 9.13 25.93
C THR A 78 4.85 7.97 25.32
N SER A 79 3.80 8.32 24.60
CA SER A 79 2.89 7.44 23.87
C SER A 79 3.43 7.15 22.48
N LEU A 80 3.93 5.93 22.26
CA LEU A 80 4.64 5.54 21.04
C LEU A 80 3.86 4.48 20.26
N ALA A 81 3.61 4.73 18.98
CA ALA A 81 3.14 3.71 18.04
C ALA A 81 4.33 3.08 17.30
N LEU A 82 4.59 1.79 17.53
CA LEU A 82 5.66 1.07 16.85
C LEU A 82 5.10 0.29 15.65
N VAL A 83 5.66 0.54 14.47
CA VAL A 83 5.25 -0.09 13.21
C VAL A 83 6.46 -0.47 12.35
N SER A 84 6.26 -1.36 11.40
CA SER A 84 7.27 -1.85 10.47
C SER A 84 6.63 -2.60 9.30
N THR A 85 7.45 -3.17 8.43
CA THR A 85 7.06 -4.18 7.44
C THR A 85 7.21 -5.59 8.03
N ILE A 86 6.65 -6.58 7.36
CA ILE A 86 6.70 -8.00 7.79
C ILE A 86 8.12 -8.49 8.09
N GLN A 87 9.15 -7.92 7.47
CA GLN A 87 10.52 -8.37 7.66
C GLN A 87 11.12 -8.04 9.03
N PHE A 88 10.55 -7.09 9.77
CA PHE A 88 11.08 -6.70 11.09
C PHE A 88 10.04 -6.72 12.22
N VAL A 89 8.81 -7.23 11.98
CA VAL A 89 7.76 -7.26 13.02
C VAL A 89 8.19 -8.03 14.26
N SER A 90 9.01 -9.08 14.12
CA SER A 90 9.51 -9.86 15.26
C SER A 90 10.30 -8.97 16.24
N THR A 91 11.17 -8.12 15.72
CA THR A 91 11.94 -7.14 16.50
C THR A 91 11.04 -6.08 17.10
N VAL A 92 10.05 -5.57 16.36
CA VAL A 92 9.07 -4.60 16.90
C VAL A 92 8.34 -5.20 18.10
N GLN A 93 7.91 -6.46 18.01
CA GLN A 93 7.25 -7.14 19.13
C GLN A 93 8.17 -7.25 20.35
N ALA A 94 9.41 -7.70 20.17
CA ALA A 94 10.38 -7.82 21.26
C ALA A 94 10.67 -6.47 21.93
N VAL A 95 11.01 -5.45 21.14
CA VAL A 95 11.31 -4.10 21.63
C VAL A 95 10.09 -3.46 22.30
N SER A 96 8.87 -3.72 21.82
CA SER A 96 7.65 -3.22 22.47
C SER A 96 7.52 -3.71 23.91
N GLN A 97 7.90 -4.95 24.21
CA GLN A 97 7.82 -5.50 25.57
C GLN A 97 8.81 -4.81 26.51
N GLU A 98 10.03 -4.55 26.03
CA GLU A 98 11.09 -3.89 26.80
C GLU A 98 10.83 -2.39 27.05
N LEU A 99 10.02 -1.76 26.20
CA LEU A 99 9.64 -0.34 26.34
C LEU A 99 8.42 -0.12 27.24
N ARG A 100 7.49 -1.08 27.31
CA ARG A 100 6.24 -0.96 28.11
C ARG A 100 6.43 -0.51 29.57
N PRO A 101 7.50 -0.88 30.30
CA PRO A 101 7.70 -0.39 31.67
C PRO A 101 7.93 1.11 31.79
N GLN A 102 8.41 1.77 30.73
CA GLN A 102 8.78 3.19 30.74
C GLN A 102 7.95 4.04 29.76
N TYR A 103 7.27 3.44 28.79
CA TYR A 103 6.54 4.13 27.72
C TYR A 103 5.12 3.57 27.56
N LYS A 104 4.19 4.38 27.06
CA LYS A 104 2.88 3.91 26.62
C LYS A 104 3.00 3.39 25.18
N VAL A 105 3.25 2.09 25.03
CA VAL A 105 3.53 1.49 23.72
C VAL A 105 2.28 0.90 23.07
N CYS A 106 1.97 1.36 21.87
CA CYS A 106 0.97 0.79 20.97
C CYS A 106 1.66 0.06 19.81
N VAL A 107 1.23 -1.17 19.52
CA VAL A 107 1.65 -1.92 18.33
C VAL A 107 0.38 -2.24 17.54
N PRO A 108 -0.08 -1.33 16.67
CA PRO A 108 -1.40 -1.39 16.06
C PRO A 108 -1.52 -2.49 15.02
N GLN A 109 -2.74 -2.93 14.69
CA GLN A 109 -2.97 -4.01 13.72
C GLN A 109 -4.12 -3.68 12.78
N CYS A 110 -3.87 -3.80 11.47
CA CYS A 110 -4.91 -3.88 10.44
C CYS A 110 -5.03 -5.32 9.99
N LYS A 111 -6.11 -6.02 10.37
CA LYS A 111 -6.30 -7.42 9.94
C LYS A 111 -6.41 -7.51 8.41
N PRO A 112 -5.79 -8.51 7.76
CA PRO A 112 -5.17 -9.70 8.36
C PRO A 112 -3.67 -9.56 8.70
N LEU A 113 -3.07 -8.37 8.59
CA LEU A 113 -1.65 -8.15 8.84
C LEU A 113 -1.26 -8.45 10.29
N SER A 114 0.03 -8.72 10.52
CA SER A 114 0.57 -8.94 11.85
C SER A 114 0.52 -7.64 12.68
N PRO A 115 0.44 -7.70 14.02
CA PRO A 115 0.55 -6.49 14.83
C PRO A 115 1.88 -5.77 14.58
N GLY A 116 1.80 -4.47 14.33
CA GLY A 116 2.92 -3.61 13.95
C GLY A 116 3.23 -3.62 12.45
N GLU A 117 2.62 -4.50 11.66
CA GLU A 117 2.82 -4.53 10.21
C GLU A 117 1.95 -3.49 9.51
N ILE A 118 2.57 -2.71 8.62
CA ILE A 118 1.89 -1.79 7.70
C ILE A 118 2.30 -2.06 6.26
N LEU A 119 1.39 -1.76 5.33
CA LEU A 119 1.61 -1.82 3.88
C LEU A 119 1.49 -0.42 3.28
N GLY A 120 2.02 -0.22 2.07
CA GLY A 120 1.88 1.06 1.37
C GLY A 120 0.42 1.51 1.17
N CYS A 121 -0.51 0.54 1.09
CA CYS A 121 -1.94 0.75 0.91
C CYS A 121 -2.79 0.47 2.16
N THR A 122 -2.19 0.06 3.28
CA THR A 122 -2.94 -0.34 4.49
C THR A 122 -2.17 0.06 5.73
N SER A 123 -2.69 1.07 6.42
CA SER A 123 -2.16 1.58 7.68
C SER A 123 -3.28 1.87 8.67
N PRO A 124 -3.03 1.70 9.98
CA PRO A 124 -4.04 1.95 11.01
C PRO A 124 -4.26 3.44 11.24
N ARG A 125 -5.46 3.80 11.69
CA ARG A 125 -5.70 5.09 12.36
C ARG A 125 -5.37 4.92 13.84
N LEU A 126 -4.54 5.82 14.36
CA LEU A 126 -4.01 5.80 15.72
C LEU A 126 -4.89 6.62 16.65
N ALA A 127 -4.72 6.39 17.96
CA ALA A 127 -5.41 7.18 18.97
C ALA A 127 -4.89 8.63 18.96
N GLN A 128 -5.76 9.59 19.27
CA GLN A 128 -5.43 11.02 19.26
C GLN A 128 -4.33 11.41 20.25
N ASP A 129 -4.11 10.60 21.28
CA ASP A 129 -3.08 10.77 22.32
C ASP A 129 -1.79 9.99 22.01
N THR A 130 -1.54 9.68 20.75
CA THR A 130 -0.26 9.11 20.30
C THR A 130 0.72 10.26 20.06
N ASP A 131 1.85 10.27 20.78
CA ASP A 131 2.83 11.34 20.70
C ASP A 131 3.79 11.18 19.51
N ALA A 132 4.13 9.94 19.15
CA ALA A 132 5.00 9.66 18.01
C ALA A 132 4.75 8.30 17.35
N ILE A 133 4.96 8.25 16.04
CA ILE A 133 5.09 7.03 15.25
C ILE A 133 6.58 6.71 15.13
N VAL A 134 6.97 5.49 15.48
CA VAL A 134 8.33 4.99 15.26
C VAL A 134 8.25 3.81 14.30
N TYR A 135 8.78 4.02 13.10
CA TYR A 135 8.86 3.01 12.05
C TYR A 135 10.26 2.39 12.00
N LEU A 136 10.32 1.07 12.13
CA LEU A 136 11.53 0.27 11.91
C LEU A 136 11.57 -0.17 10.44
N GLY A 137 12.57 0.27 9.68
CA GLY A 137 12.75 -0.20 8.30
C GLY A 137 13.52 0.78 7.44
N ASP A 138 13.97 0.29 6.29
CA ASP A 138 14.53 1.12 5.24
C ASP A 138 13.43 1.73 4.36
N GLY A 139 13.76 2.85 3.74
CA GLY A 139 12.86 3.58 2.86
C GLY A 139 11.68 4.26 3.56
N ARG A 140 10.90 5.01 2.77
CA ARG A 140 9.79 5.84 3.26
C ARG A 140 8.42 5.36 2.80
N PHE A 141 8.33 4.48 1.80
CA PHE A 141 7.06 4.13 1.17
C PHE A 141 6.01 3.63 2.18
N HIS A 142 6.37 2.70 3.07
CA HIS A 142 5.46 2.19 4.09
C HIS A 142 5.16 3.22 5.18
N LEU A 143 6.19 3.92 5.66
CA LEU A 143 6.06 5.00 6.64
C LEU A 143 5.10 6.10 6.17
N GLU A 144 5.20 6.50 4.90
CA GLU A 144 4.32 7.51 4.32
C GLU A 144 2.85 7.07 4.33
N SER A 145 2.57 5.76 4.23
CA SER A 145 1.19 5.26 4.35
C SER A 145 0.57 5.59 5.70
N ILE A 146 1.30 5.35 6.79
CA ILE A 146 0.78 5.65 8.14
C ILE A 146 0.80 7.15 8.43
N MET A 147 1.73 7.91 7.83
CA MET A 147 1.72 9.37 7.92
C MET A 147 0.48 9.96 7.25
N ILE A 148 0.13 9.50 6.03
CA ILE A 148 -1.09 9.91 5.31
C ILE A 148 -2.35 9.61 6.15
N ALA A 149 -2.40 8.43 6.79
CA ALA A 149 -3.54 8.02 7.59
C ALA A 149 -3.69 8.79 8.92
N ASN A 150 -2.60 9.39 9.41
CA ASN A 150 -2.50 10.03 10.72
C ASN A 150 -1.80 11.40 10.63
N PRO A 151 -2.40 12.37 9.92
CA PRO A 151 -1.83 13.70 9.82
C PRO A 151 -1.64 14.34 11.19
N GLY A 152 -0.49 14.96 11.40
CA GLY A 152 -0.18 15.72 12.62
C GLY A 152 0.56 14.93 13.71
N ILE A 153 0.68 13.60 13.60
CA ILE A 153 1.51 12.81 14.53
C ILE A 153 2.97 12.81 14.02
N PRO A 154 3.95 13.26 14.84
CA PRO A 154 5.37 13.16 14.50
C PRO A 154 5.76 11.72 14.15
N ALA A 155 6.40 11.54 12.99
CA ALA A 155 6.83 10.24 12.52
C ALA A 155 8.35 10.17 12.45
N TYR A 156 8.90 9.06 12.92
CA TYR A 156 10.33 8.80 12.95
C TYR A 156 10.65 7.48 12.27
N ARG A 157 11.78 7.44 11.57
CA ARG A 157 12.30 6.25 10.91
C ARG A 157 13.60 5.84 11.57
N TYR A 158 13.67 4.58 12.00
CA TYR A 158 14.92 3.92 12.32
C TYR A 158 15.32 2.99 11.17
N ASP A 159 16.43 3.31 10.52
CA ASP A 159 17.02 2.48 9.48
C ASP A 159 17.99 1.47 10.12
N PRO A 160 17.68 0.16 10.13
CA PRO A 160 18.48 -0.82 10.86
C PRO A 160 19.84 -1.11 10.23
N TYR A 161 20.05 -0.74 8.97
CA TYR A 161 21.30 -0.99 8.26
C TYR A 161 22.30 0.13 8.50
N SER A 162 21.85 1.38 8.34
CA SER A 162 22.68 2.57 8.57
C SER A 162 22.68 3.03 10.02
N LYS A 163 21.79 2.48 10.87
CA LYS A 163 21.57 2.87 12.26
C LYS A 163 21.19 4.34 12.44
N VAL A 164 20.60 4.94 11.40
CA VAL A 164 20.14 6.33 11.40
C VAL A 164 18.72 6.40 11.95
N PHE A 165 18.51 7.31 12.89
CA PHE A 165 17.18 7.69 13.39
C PHE A 165 16.85 9.11 12.94
N SER A 166 15.84 9.25 12.10
CA SER A 166 15.43 10.53 11.53
C SER A 166 13.96 10.80 11.80
N GLN A 167 13.62 12.07 12.04
CA GLN A 167 12.24 12.52 11.93
C GLN A 167 11.91 12.68 10.45
N GLU A 168 10.77 12.13 10.03
CA GLU A 168 10.32 12.17 8.64
C GLU A 168 9.10 13.10 8.52
N HIS A 169 9.04 13.82 7.40
CA HIS A 169 7.95 14.74 7.10
C HIS A 169 7.27 14.36 5.79
N TYR A 170 5.94 14.49 5.76
CA TYR A 170 5.12 14.29 4.58
C TYR A 170 4.29 15.55 4.32
N SER A 171 4.40 16.09 3.12
CA SER A 171 3.68 17.32 2.74
C SER A 171 2.23 16.97 2.37
N HIS A 172 1.38 16.91 3.41
CA HIS A 172 -0.04 16.64 3.27
C HIS A 172 -0.71 17.71 2.40
N GLU A 173 -0.35 18.99 2.58
CA GLU A 173 -0.88 20.08 1.77
C GLU A 173 -0.56 19.90 0.28
N ARG A 174 0.67 19.52 -0.06
CA ARG A 174 1.06 19.26 -1.46
C ARG A 174 0.28 18.07 -2.02
N MET A 175 0.22 16.97 -1.26
CA MET A 175 -0.52 15.78 -1.67
C MET A 175 -2.01 16.10 -1.90
N HIS A 176 -2.67 16.73 -0.93
CA HIS A 176 -4.07 17.11 -1.04
C HIS A 176 -4.33 18.06 -2.20
N ARG A 177 -3.47 19.08 -2.39
CA ARG A 177 -3.60 20.01 -3.53
C ARG A 177 -3.49 19.24 -4.84
N ALA A 178 -2.46 18.41 -5.03
CA ALA A 178 -2.30 17.62 -6.24
C ALA A 178 -3.51 16.71 -6.52
N ARG A 179 -4.06 16.07 -5.47
CA ARG A 179 -5.25 15.21 -5.62
C ARG A 179 -6.52 16.00 -5.93
N GLN A 180 -6.74 17.12 -5.26
CA GLN A 180 -7.88 18.00 -5.54
C GLN A 180 -7.80 18.62 -6.94
N ASP A 181 -6.61 18.99 -7.40
CA ASP A 181 -6.38 19.51 -8.75
C ASP A 181 -6.72 18.45 -9.82
N ALA A 182 -6.30 17.20 -9.57
CA ALA A 182 -6.64 16.06 -10.42
C ALA A 182 -8.17 15.83 -10.49
N ILE A 183 -8.86 15.87 -9.35
CA ILE A 183 -10.33 15.77 -9.27
C ILE A 183 -11.00 16.91 -10.03
N ARG A 184 -10.60 18.17 -9.78
CA ARG A 184 -11.19 19.34 -10.45
C ARG A 184 -11.03 19.26 -11.96
N THR A 185 -9.85 18.86 -12.43
CA THR A 185 -9.60 18.63 -13.86
C THR A 185 -10.55 17.58 -14.44
N ALA A 186 -10.75 16.48 -13.72
CA ALA A 186 -11.63 15.38 -14.13
C ALA A 186 -13.11 15.74 -14.24
N THR A 187 -13.61 16.73 -13.48
CA THR A 187 -15.03 17.14 -13.56
C THR A 187 -15.44 17.58 -14.97
N SER A 188 -14.48 18.15 -15.71
CA SER A 188 -14.64 18.62 -17.09
C SER A 188 -14.35 17.57 -18.17
N ALA A 189 -13.96 16.35 -17.78
CA ALA A 189 -13.57 15.29 -18.71
C ALA A 189 -14.74 14.85 -19.59
N ARG A 190 -14.48 14.73 -20.91
CA ARG A 190 -15.46 14.24 -21.89
C ARG A 190 -15.42 12.73 -21.94
N CYS A 191 -14.24 12.13 -22.03
CA CYS A 191 -14.06 10.68 -22.07
C CYS A 191 -13.23 10.18 -20.88
N TRP A 192 -13.73 9.14 -20.22
CA TRP A 192 -13.10 8.51 -19.07
C TRP A 192 -12.35 7.24 -19.46
N GLY A 193 -11.24 6.95 -18.80
CA GLY A 193 -10.53 5.69 -18.92
C GLY A 193 -10.66 4.91 -17.62
N LEU A 194 -11.15 3.69 -17.68
CA LEU A 194 -11.25 2.79 -16.54
C LEU A 194 -10.17 1.70 -16.66
N ILE A 195 -9.24 1.69 -15.70
CA ILE A 195 -8.16 0.70 -15.64
C ILE A 195 -8.50 -0.35 -14.60
N LEU A 196 -8.50 -1.62 -14.99
CA LEU A 196 -8.49 -2.75 -14.06
C LEU A 196 -7.07 -3.31 -13.96
N GLY A 197 -6.51 -3.27 -12.74
CA GLY A 197 -5.22 -3.89 -12.45
C GLY A 197 -5.31 -5.41 -12.54
N THR A 198 -4.46 -6.03 -13.36
CA THR A 198 -4.40 -7.50 -13.51
C THR A 198 -3.18 -8.13 -12.86
N LEU A 199 -2.34 -7.33 -12.17
CA LEU A 199 -1.21 -7.85 -11.41
C LEU A 199 -1.68 -8.45 -10.08
N GLY A 200 -1.62 -9.78 -10.01
CA GLY A 200 -2.14 -10.56 -8.89
C GLY A 200 -3.59 -10.18 -8.56
N ARG A 201 -3.81 -9.74 -7.32
CA ARG A 201 -5.13 -9.46 -6.73
C ARG A 201 -5.36 -7.97 -6.47
N GLN A 202 -4.62 -7.07 -7.13
CA GLN A 202 -4.79 -5.62 -6.94
C GLN A 202 -6.11 -5.07 -7.48
N GLY A 203 -6.61 -5.63 -8.59
CA GLY A 203 -7.84 -5.16 -9.22
C GLY A 203 -9.11 -5.75 -8.61
N SER A 204 -10.20 -5.01 -8.73
CA SER A 204 -11.54 -5.44 -8.31
C SER A 204 -12.55 -5.30 -9.44
N PRO A 205 -12.98 -6.41 -10.06
CA PRO A 205 -14.03 -6.38 -11.08
C PRO A 205 -15.34 -5.76 -10.59
N SER A 206 -15.67 -5.93 -9.30
CA SER A 206 -16.88 -5.33 -8.71
C SER A 206 -16.81 -3.81 -8.68
N ILE A 207 -15.66 -3.23 -8.32
CA ILE A 207 -15.48 -1.77 -8.31
C ILE A 207 -15.49 -1.24 -9.75
N LEU A 208 -14.86 -1.96 -10.68
CA LEU A 208 -14.91 -1.59 -12.10
C LEU A 208 -16.34 -1.56 -12.62
N GLN A 209 -17.13 -2.61 -12.39
CA GLN A 209 -18.52 -2.68 -12.81
C GLN A 209 -19.36 -1.56 -12.21
N HIS A 210 -19.13 -1.22 -10.94
CA HIS A 210 -19.79 -0.08 -10.31
C HIS A 210 -19.48 1.23 -11.05
N LEU A 211 -18.21 1.52 -11.33
CA LEU A 211 -17.79 2.71 -12.07
C LEU A 211 -18.37 2.74 -13.50
N GLU A 212 -18.38 1.60 -14.20
CA GLU A 212 -19.00 1.48 -15.52
C GLU A 212 -20.49 1.85 -15.47
N LEU A 213 -21.24 1.34 -14.50
CA LEU A 213 -22.66 1.64 -14.33
C LEU A 213 -22.90 3.12 -14.02
N ARG A 214 -22.08 3.73 -13.15
CA ARG A 214 -22.19 5.17 -12.83
C ARG A 214 -21.91 6.03 -14.06
N LEU A 215 -20.84 5.78 -14.81
CA LEU A 215 -20.53 6.55 -16.02
C LEU A 215 -21.62 6.40 -17.09
N ARG A 216 -22.18 5.20 -17.28
CA ARG A 216 -23.33 4.98 -18.19
C ARG A 216 -24.56 5.78 -17.75
N ALA A 217 -24.89 5.76 -16.45
CA ALA A 217 -26.03 6.50 -15.92
C ALA A 217 -25.89 8.02 -16.11
N LEU A 218 -24.65 8.53 -16.08
CA LEU A 218 -24.34 9.94 -16.33
C LEU A 218 -24.14 10.28 -17.82
N GLY A 219 -24.30 9.32 -18.72
CA GLY A 219 -24.07 9.51 -20.17
C GLY A 219 -22.62 9.85 -20.52
N ARG A 220 -21.65 9.49 -19.66
CA ARG A 220 -20.23 9.77 -19.86
C ARG A 220 -19.57 8.61 -20.62
N PRO A 221 -19.00 8.84 -21.83
CA PRO A 221 -18.31 7.80 -22.56
C PRO A 221 -17.04 7.38 -21.83
N TYR A 222 -16.68 6.11 -21.96
CA TYR A 222 -15.45 5.60 -21.36
C TYR A 222 -14.82 4.45 -22.15
N VAL A 223 -13.51 4.28 -21.96
CA VAL A 223 -12.71 3.18 -22.47
C VAL A 223 -12.27 2.30 -21.30
N ARG A 224 -12.37 0.97 -21.46
CA ARG A 224 -11.87 0.01 -20.47
C ARG A 224 -10.52 -0.54 -20.90
N VAL A 225 -9.54 -0.54 -20.00
CA VAL A 225 -8.20 -1.08 -20.21
C VAL A 225 -7.81 -2.01 -19.06
N LEU A 226 -7.25 -3.18 -19.38
CA LEU A 226 -6.73 -4.12 -18.39
C LEU A 226 -5.20 -4.07 -18.47
N LEU A 227 -4.53 -3.84 -17.33
CA LEU A 227 -3.07 -3.71 -17.27
C LEU A 227 -2.51 -4.39 -16.04
N SER A 228 -1.44 -5.16 -16.21
CA SER A 228 -0.63 -5.65 -15.08
C SER A 228 0.13 -4.49 -14.44
N GLU A 229 0.87 -3.75 -15.26
CA GLU A 229 1.61 -2.57 -14.84
C GLU A 229 1.11 -1.32 -15.57
N ILE A 230 0.84 -0.27 -14.79
CA ILE A 230 0.30 1.01 -15.24
C ILE A 230 1.45 2.01 -15.37
N PHE A 231 1.82 2.34 -16.61
CA PHE A 231 2.91 3.28 -16.91
C PHE A 231 2.40 4.49 -17.69
N PRO A 232 2.99 5.68 -17.48
CA PRO A 232 2.63 6.88 -18.25
C PRO A 232 2.72 6.68 -19.76
N SER A 233 3.73 5.94 -20.24
CA SER A 233 3.90 5.65 -21.67
C SER A 233 2.76 4.84 -22.27
N LYS A 234 2.21 3.86 -21.53
CA LYS A 234 1.06 3.05 -21.98
C LYS A 234 -0.21 3.90 -22.07
N LEU A 235 -0.47 4.72 -21.04
CA LEU A 235 -1.69 5.54 -21.00
C LEU A 235 -1.68 6.67 -22.04
N LYS A 236 -0.50 7.17 -22.44
CA LYS A 236 -0.35 8.15 -23.53
C LYS A 236 -0.81 7.66 -24.90
N LEU A 237 -0.97 6.33 -25.09
CA LEU A 237 -1.43 5.74 -26.35
C LEU A 237 -2.94 5.94 -26.60
N PHE A 238 -3.69 6.46 -25.62
CA PHE A 238 -5.13 6.73 -25.71
C PHE A 238 -5.39 8.24 -25.68
N PRO A 239 -5.14 8.97 -26.77
CA PRO A 239 -5.29 10.43 -26.82
C PRO A 239 -6.74 10.91 -26.58
N GLU A 240 -7.72 10.03 -26.82
CA GLU A 240 -9.13 10.29 -26.60
C GLU A 240 -9.56 10.29 -25.13
N VAL A 241 -8.73 9.76 -24.22
CA VAL A 241 -9.03 9.70 -22.78
C VAL A 241 -8.58 10.98 -22.08
N ASP A 242 -9.50 11.64 -21.39
CA ASP A 242 -9.23 12.89 -20.67
C ASP A 242 -8.81 12.66 -19.21
N VAL A 243 -9.28 11.58 -18.60
CA VAL A 243 -9.02 11.21 -17.21
C VAL A 243 -8.98 9.70 -17.06
N TRP A 244 -8.09 9.20 -16.19
CA TRP A 244 -8.01 7.81 -15.83
C TRP A 244 -8.50 7.57 -14.41
N VAL A 245 -9.22 6.47 -14.21
CA VAL A 245 -9.54 5.91 -12.90
C VAL A 245 -8.89 4.53 -12.82
N GLN A 246 -8.00 4.33 -11.86
CA GLN A 246 -7.34 3.04 -11.67
C GLN A 246 -7.99 2.25 -10.52
N VAL A 247 -8.38 1.02 -10.82
CA VAL A 247 -8.80 0.01 -9.87
C VAL A 247 -7.65 -0.99 -9.73
N ALA A 248 -6.59 -0.57 -9.05
CA ALA A 248 -5.36 -1.33 -8.80
C ALA A 248 -4.71 -0.85 -7.48
N CYS A 249 -3.38 -0.67 -7.45
CA CYS A 249 -2.67 -0.13 -6.28
C CYS A 249 -2.99 1.38 -6.06
N PRO A 250 -3.54 1.79 -4.90
CA PRO A 250 -3.92 3.19 -4.65
C PRO A 250 -2.73 4.16 -4.67
N ARG A 251 -1.52 3.67 -4.36
CA ARG A 251 -0.29 4.48 -4.34
C ARG A 251 0.13 4.97 -5.74
N LEU A 252 -0.37 4.37 -6.82
CA LEU A 252 -0.13 4.87 -8.18
C LEU A 252 -0.72 6.27 -8.38
N SER A 253 -1.93 6.52 -7.87
CA SER A 253 -2.55 7.85 -7.96
C SER A 253 -1.89 8.83 -6.99
N ILE A 254 -1.56 8.39 -5.78
CA ILE A 254 -1.06 9.26 -4.71
C ILE A 254 0.39 9.68 -4.94
N ASP A 255 1.29 8.73 -5.21
CA ASP A 255 2.73 9.01 -5.33
C ASP A 255 3.14 9.38 -6.75
N TRP A 256 2.51 8.74 -7.73
CA TRP A 256 2.93 8.80 -9.13
C TRP A 256 1.97 9.57 -10.02
N GLY A 257 0.86 10.09 -9.47
CA GLY A 257 -0.20 10.74 -10.25
C GLY A 257 0.30 11.90 -11.11
N GLU A 258 1.28 12.68 -10.63
CA GLU A 258 1.88 13.80 -11.38
C GLU A 258 2.78 13.36 -12.54
N ALA A 259 3.21 12.10 -12.59
CA ALA A 259 4.00 11.56 -13.70
C ALA A 259 3.15 11.26 -14.95
N PHE A 260 1.82 11.25 -14.81
CA PHE A 260 0.87 11.02 -15.89
C PHE A 260 0.47 12.35 -16.54
N SER A 261 0.37 12.36 -17.87
CA SER A 261 -0.04 13.56 -18.63
C SER A 261 -1.53 13.91 -18.51
N LYS A 262 -2.32 12.97 -17.97
CA LYS A 262 -3.76 13.10 -17.71
C LYS A 262 -3.99 12.69 -16.26
N PRO A 263 -5.00 13.25 -15.55
CA PRO A 263 -5.25 12.91 -14.16
C PRO A 263 -5.46 11.41 -13.98
N LEU A 264 -4.76 10.81 -13.02
CA LEU A 264 -4.93 9.41 -12.61
C LEU A 264 -5.58 9.39 -11.22
N LEU A 265 -6.84 8.99 -11.17
CA LEU A 265 -7.68 9.00 -9.97
C LEU A 265 -7.77 7.61 -9.32
N THR A 266 -7.93 7.59 -8.00
CA THR A 266 -8.44 6.40 -7.29
C THR A 266 -9.97 6.28 -7.51
N PRO A 267 -10.60 5.13 -7.16
CA PRO A 267 -12.06 5.00 -7.25
C PRO A 267 -12.80 5.98 -6.32
N TYR A 268 -12.24 6.27 -5.15
CA TYR A 268 -12.77 7.28 -4.23
C TYR A 268 -12.77 8.68 -4.86
N GLU A 269 -11.65 9.08 -5.47
CA GLU A 269 -11.53 10.39 -6.12
C GLU A 269 -12.42 10.51 -7.35
N ALA A 270 -12.63 9.42 -8.08
CA ALA A 270 -13.60 9.37 -9.15
C ALA A 270 -15.03 9.59 -8.64
N ALA A 271 -15.41 8.98 -7.51
CA ALA A 271 -16.72 9.20 -6.89
C ALA A 271 -16.90 10.68 -6.47
N VAL A 272 -15.85 11.32 -5.93
CA VAL A 272 -15.87 12.77 -5.64
C VAL A 272 -16.01 13.59 -6.94
N ALA A 273 -15.24 13.28 -7.98
CA ALA A 273 -15.28 13.98 -9.26
C ALA A 273 -16.64 13.84 -9.98
N LEU A 274 -17.31 12.71 -9.79
CA LEU A 274 -18.65 12.43 -10.31
C LEU A 274 -19.78 12.95 -9.41
N GLN A 275 -19.45 13.61 -8.28
CA GLN A 275 -20.39 14.17 -7.31
C GLN A 275 -21.26 13.11 -6.59
N ASP A 276 -20.77 11.87 -6.50
CA ASP A 276 -21.44 10.79 -5.76
C ASP A 276 -21.23 10.94 -4.24
N ILE A 277 -20.10 11.52 -3.84
CA ILE A 277 -19.75 11.81 -2.44
C ILE A 277 -18.97 13.13 -2.35
N GLU A 278 -18.97 13.73 -1.16
CA GLU A 278 -18.10 14.87 -0.85
C GLU A 278 -16.68 14.40 -0.51
N TRP A 279 -15.71 15.30 -0.66
CA TRP A 279 -14.33 15.07 -0.23
C TRP A 279 -14.27 14.92 1.30
N GLN A 280 -13.68 13.82 1.76
CA GLN A 280 -13.51 13.48 3.16
C GLN A 280 -12.14 13.93 3.71
N GLN A 281 -12.14 14.30 4.99
CA GLN A 281 -10.95 14.62 5.78
C GLN A 281 -10.96 13.77 7.06
N PRO A 282 -9.85 13.11 7.42
CA PRO A 282 -8.62 12.94 6.63
C PRO A 282 -8.87 12.17 5.31
N TYR A 283 -7.99 12.38 4.34
CA TYR A 283 -7.99 11.67 3.04
C TYR A 283 -8.05 10.14 3.21
#